data_AF-S5AAF7-F1
#
_entry.id   AF-S5AAF7-F1
#
_cell.length_a   1.000
_cell.length_b   1.000
_cell.length_c   1.000
_cell.angle_alpha   90.00
_cell.angle_beta   90.00
_cell.angle_gamma   90.00
#
_symmetry.space_group_name_H-M   'P 1'
#
loop_
_entity.id
_entity.type
_entity.pdbx_description
1 polymer ?
#
loop_
_entity_poly.entity_id
_entity_poly.type
_entity_poly.pdbx_seq_one_letter_code
_entity_poly.pdbx_strand_id
1 'polypeptide(L)'
;MKFYFSTRDIPALQGLSLTERVKRLDEASKRLTVPEKTLLNVLKLLVIVPVFALILQTASNWTSLLWAFVVFLLYPLVIKPIQYSISAKYIAQPSSKENA
;
A
#
# COMPACT_ATOMS: atom_id res chain seq x y z
N MET A 1 8.71 8.31 9.37
CA MET A 1 7.55 7.39 9.31
C MET A 1 8.10 5.98 9.20
N LYS A 2 7.54 5.00 9.93
CA LYS A 2 7.91 3.58 9.75
C LYS A 2 7.18 3.05 8.52
N PHE A 3 7.92 2.40 7.61
CA PHE A 3 7.34 1.71 6.47
C PHE A 3 7.05 0.26 6.84
N TYR A 4 5.79 -0.17 6.73
CA TYR A 4 5.37 -1.54 7.02
C TYR A 4 5.17 -2.32 5.74
N PHE A 5 6.09 -3.23 5.42
CA PHE A 5 5.99 -4.08 4.22
C PHE A 5 5.01 -5.24 4.41
N SER A 6 4.82 -5.67 5.66
CA SER A 6 3.86 -6.69 6.03
C SER A 6 2.89 -6.19 7.11
N THR A 7 1.68 -6.74 7.10
CA THR A 7 0.69 -6.52 8.17
C THR A 7 1.15 -7.11 9.51
N ARG A 8 2.13 -8.03 9.49
CA ARG A 8 2.78 -8.61 10.68
C ARG A 8 3.72 -7.63 11.38
N ASP A 9 4.26 -6.67 10.63
CA ASP A 9 5.23 -5.71 11.15
C ASP A 9 4.56 -4.60 11.97
N ILE A 10 3.23 -4.50 11.88
CA ILE A 10 2.43 -3.52 12.61
C ILE A 10 2.20 -4.04 14.04
N PRO A 11 2.78 -3.40 15.07
CA PRO A 11 2.68 -3.89 16.46
C PRO A 11 1.23 -4.02 16.94
N ALA A 12 0.37 -3.08 16.55
CA ALA A 12 -1.05 -3.06 16.91
C ALA A 12 -1.88 -4.20 16.29
N LEU A 13 -1.30 -4.96 15.36
CA LEU A 13 -1.96 -6.10 14.69
C LEU A 13 -1.34 -7.46 15.07
N GLN A 14 -0.38 -7.48 15.99
CA GLN A 14 0.23 -8.70 16.47
C GLN A 14 -0.81 -9.58 17.19
N GLY A 15 -0.66 -10.91 17.08
CA GLY A 15 -1.59 -11.88 17.67
C GLY A 15 -2.89 -12.13 16.89
N LEU A 16 -3.31 -11.23 15.99
CA LEU A 16 -4.52 -11.43 15.17
C LEU A 16 -4.29 -12.40 14.00
N SER A 17 -5.35 -13.08 13.57
CA SER A 17 -5.34 -13.89 12.35
C SER A 17 -5.16 -13.01 11.10
N LEU A 18 -4.70 -13.59 9.98
CA LEU A 18 -4.47 -12.84 8.74
C LEU A 18 -5.74 -12.09 8.29
N THR A 19 -6.89 -12.75 8.36
CA THR A 19 -8.20 -12.18 8.03
C THR A 19 -8.53 -10.97 8.91
N GLU A 20 -8.32 -11.06 10.21
CA GLU A 20 -8.59 -9.96 11.15
C GLU A 20 -7.64 -8.77 10.92
N ARG A 21 -6.36 -9.04 10.63
CA ARG A 21 -5.39 -7.99 10.30
C ARG A 21 -5.82 -7.21 9.07
N VAL A 22 -6.25 -7.90 8.02
CA VAL A 22 -6.74 -7.28 6.79
C VAL A 22 -8.02 -6.49 7.05
N LYS A 23 -8.96 -7.04 7.83
CA LYS A 23 -10.21 -6.34 8.19
C LYS A 23 -9.94 -5.06 8.96
N ARG A 24 -9.08 -5.10 9.98
CA ARG A 24 -8.68 -3.93 10.78
C ARG A 24 -7.95 -2.88 9.93
N LEU A 25 -7.11 -3.31 8.99
CA LEU A 25 -6.45 -2.41 8.05
C LEU A 25 -7.42 -1.76 7.06
N ASP A 26 -8.44 -2.48 6.60
CA ASP A 26 -9.48 -1.94 5.72
C ASP A 26 -10.32 -0.87 6.46
N GLU A 27 -10.73 -1.17 7.70
CA GLU A 27 -11.41 -0.22 8.58
C GLU A 27 -10.57 1.04 8.82
N ALA A 28 -9.27 0.88 9.04
CA ALA A 28 -8.33 1.99 9.18
C ALA A 28 -8.15 2.78 7.87
N SER A 29 -8.07 2.11 6.71
CA SER A 29 -8.00 2.74 5.40
C SER A 29 -9.22 3.62 5.09
N LYS A 30 -10.39 3.30 5.63
CA LYS A 30 -11.60 4.13 5.46
C LYS A 30 -11.49 5.46 6.19
N ARG A 31 -10.75 5.50 7.31
CA ARG A 31 -10.53 6.68 8.17
C ARG A 31 -9.45 7.64 7.66
N LEU A 32 -8.75 7.29 6.58
CA LEU A 32 -7.76 8.17 5.96
C LEU A 32 -8.38 9.52 5.58
N THR A 33 -7.64 10.59 5.83
CA THR A 33 -8.04 11.94 5.44
C THR A 33 -8.07 12.09 3.92
N VAL A 34 -8.75 13.12 3.42
CA VAL A 34 -8.81 13.42 1.99
C VAL A 34 -7.41 13.58 1.38
N PRO A 35 -6.46 14.36 1.97
CA PRO A 35 -5.10 14.47 1.42
C PRO A 35 -4.36 13.14 1.34
N GLU A 36 -4.51 12.26 2.33
CA GLU A 36 -3.86 10.94 2.34
C GLU A 36 -4.44 9.99 1.28
N LYS A 37 -5.77 9.99 1.11
CA LYS A 37 -6.42 9.24 0.02
C LYS A 37 -5.98 9.76 -1.34
N THR A 38 -5.91 11.07 -1.51
CA THR A 38 -5.42 11.70 -2.73
C THR A 38 -3.98 11.33 -3.01
N LEU A 39 -3.10 11.39 -2.00
CA LEU A 39 -1.70 10.98 -2.13
C LEU A 39 -1.57 9.53 -2.60
N LEU A 40 -2.30 8.59 -1.96
CA LEU A 40 -2.29 7.19 -2.37
C LEU A 40 -2.77 6.99 -3.80
N ASN A 41 -3.81 7.71 -4.22
CA ASN A 41 -4.32 7.62 -5.59
C ASN A 41 -3.36 8.25 -6.61
N VAL A 42 -2.70 9.36 -6.28
CA VAL A 42 -1.66 9.97 -7.13
C VAL A 42 -0.49 8.99 -7.29
N LEU A 43 -0.03 8.35 -6.21
CA LEU A 43 1.01 7.33 -6.30
C LEU A 43 0.61 6.14 -7.18
N LYS A 44 -0.64 5.68 -7.09
CA LYS A 44 -1.17 4.65 -8.01
C LYS A 44 -1.13 5.15 -9.46
N LEU A 45 -1.57 6.38 -9.70
CA LEU A 45 -1.60 6.98 -11.03
C LEU A 45 -0.18 7.09 -11.64
N LEU A 46 0.80 7.51 -10.84
CA LEU A 46 2.21 7.60 -11.25
C LEU A 46 2.80 6.26 -11.69
N VAL A 47 2.28 5.13 -11.19
CA VAL A 47 2.68 3.78 -11.63
C VAL A 47 1.84 3.32 -12.83
N ILE A 48 0.55 3.61 -12.83
CA ILE A 48 -0.38 3.18 -13.89
C ILE A 48 -0.06 3.86 -15.23
N VAL A 49 0.20 5.17 -15.24
CA VAL A 49 0.51 5.95 -16.45
C VAL A 49 1.69 5.37 -17.24
N PRO A 50 2.88 5.12 -16.65
CA PRO A 50 4.00 4.55 -17.39
C PRO A 50 3.74 3.11 -17.83
N VAL A 51 2.99 2.31 -17.06
CA VAL A 51 2.57 0.96 -17.51
C VAL A 51 1.75 1.06 -18.78
N PHE A 52 0.76 1.95 -18.85
CA PHE A 52 -0.02 2.16 -20.07
C PHE A 52 0.83 2.69 -21.23
N ALA A 53 1.76 3.61 -20.97
CA ALA A 53 2.67 4.11 -22.00
C ALA A 53 3.57 3.01 -22.59
N LEU A 54 4.02 2.07 -21.77
CA LEU A 54 4.78 0.89 -22.21
C LEU A 54 3.89 -0.08 -23.00
N ILE A 55 2.65 -0.31 -22.55
CA ILE A 55 1.69 -1.14 -23.28
C ILE A 55 1.43 -0.56 -24.67
N LEU A 56 1.23 0.75 -24.81
CA LEU A 56 1.01 1.40 -26.12
C LEU A 56 2.20 1.23 -27.07
N GLN A 57 3.43 1.20 -26.54
CA GLN A 57 4.64 0.96 -27.34
C GLN A 57 4.80 -0.51 -27.78
N THR A 58 3.97 -1.43 -27.26
CA THR A 58 4.05 -2.87 -27.59
C THR A 58 3.81 -3.14 -29.07
N ALA A 59 3.02 -2.30 -29.75
CA ALA A 59 2.76 -2.41 -31.18
C ALA A 59 4.06 -2.32 -32.02
N SER A 60 5.04 -1.54 -31.54
CA SER A 60 6.34 -1.36 -32.22
C SER A 60 7.46 -2.17 -31.56
N ASN A 61 7.35 -2.46 -30.26
CA ASN A 61 8.37 -3.17 -29.51
C ASN A 61 7.76 -4.15 -28.51
N TRP A 62 7.79 -5.44 -28.84
CA TRP A 62 7.26 -6.51 -27.99
C TRP A 62 7.92 -6.60 -26.61
N THR A 63 9.16 -6.10 -26.44
CA THR A 63 9.83 -6.08 -25.13
C THR A 63 9.20 -5.08 -24.16
N SER A 64 8.49 -4.06 -24.66
CA SER A 64 7.76 -3.09 -23.83
C SER A 64 6.66 -3.75 -23.01
N LEU A 65 6.08 -4.86 -23.48
CA LEU A 65 5.10 -5.64 -22.74
C LEU A 65 5.72 -6.30 -21.50
N LEU A 66 6.94 -6.84 -21.64
CA LEU A 66 7.69 -7.43 -20.53
C LEU A 66 8.01 -6.35 -19.49
N TRP A 67 8.43 -5.17 -19.93
CA TRP A 67 8.66 -4.03 -19.03
C TRP A 67 7.38 -3.56 -18.33
N ALA A 68 6.26 -3.48 -19.05
CA ALA A 68 4.96 -3.16 -18.46
C ALA A 68 4.57 -4.16 -17.36
N PHE A 69 4.80 -5.45 -17.60
CA PHE A 69 4.55 -6.51 -16.62
C PHE A 69 5.47 -6.38 -15.39
N VAL A 70 6.76 -6.11 -15.58
CA VAL A 70 7.72 -5.90 -14.48
C VAL A 70 7.31 -4.69 -13.62
N VAL A 71 6.97 -3.55 -14.23
CA VAL A 71 6.51 -2.36 -13.51
C VAL A 71 5.20 -2.64 -12.76
N PHE A 72 4.29 -3.39 -13.37
CA PHE A 72 3.05 -3.83 -12.72
C PHE A 72 3.31 -4.76 -11.52
N LEU A 73 4.30 -5.63 -11.57
CA LEU A 73 4.70 -6.46 -10.42
C LEU A 73 5.40 -5.67 -9.31
N LEU A 74 6.07 -4.58 -9.65
CA LEU A 74 6.69 -3.67 -8.68
C LEU A 74 5.66 -2.76 -7.99
N TYR A 75 4.50 -2.51 -8.61
CA TYR A 75 3.40 -1.74 -8.02
C TYR A 75 3.05 -2.12 -6.57
N PRO A 76 2.68 -3.38 -6.25
CA PRO A 76 2.32 -3.75 -4.88
C PRO A 76 3.49 -3.58 -3.91
N LEU A 77 4.74 -3.77 -4.35
CA LEU A 77 5.93 -3.63 -3.52
C LEU A 77 6.18 -2.20 -3.04
N VAL A 78 5.78 -1.20 -3.83
CA VAL A 78 5.97 0.22 -3.46
C VAL A 78 4.72 0.80 -2.80
N ILE A 79 3.54 0.50 -3.35
CA ILE A 79 2.29 1.15 -2.91
C ILE A 79 1.73 0.51 -1.63
N LYS A 80 1.80 -0.82 -1.48
CA LYS A 80 1.25 -1.50 -0.29
C LYS A 80 1.94 -1.05 1.00
N PRO A 81 3.28 -0.92 1.07
CA PRO A 81 3.92 -0.50 2.31
C PRO A 81 3.55 0.92 2.71
N ILE A 82 3.47 1.84 1.75
CA ILE A 82 3.04 3.22 2.02
C ILE A 82 1.59 3.23 2.52
N GLN A 83 0.70 2.48 1.85
CA GLN A 83 -0.69 2.34 2.28
C GLN A 83 -0.79 1.78 3.70
N TYR A 84 -0.07 0.71 4.03
CA TYR A 84 -0.06 0.13 5.37
C TYR A 84 0.49 1.10 6.41
N SER A 85 1.49 1.90 6.05
CA SER A 85 2.09 2.88 6.95
C SER A 85 1.15 4.03 7.30
N ILE A 86 0.38 4.51 6.32
CA ILE A 86 -0.61 5.55 6.56
C ILE A 86 -1.81 4.96 7.32
N SER A 87 -2.32 3.79 6.91
CA SER A 87 -3.43 3.12 7.61
C SER A 87 -3.09 2.73 9.04
N ALA A 88 -1.85 2.32 9.34
CA ALA A 88 -1.41 1.96 10.67
C ALA A 88 -1.53 3.11 11.69
N LYS A 89 -1.55 4.38 11.25
CA LYS A 89 -1.79 5.54 12.13
C LYS A 89 -3.19 5.54 12.73
N TYR A 90 -4.14 4.92 12.05
CA TYR A 90 -5.56 4.88 12.43
C TYR A 90 -5.95 3.60 13.18
N ILE A 91 -5.01 2.66 13.32
CA ILE A 91 -5.16 1.49 14.17
C ILE A 91 -4.67 1.93 15.56
N ALA A 92 -5.55 1.89 16.56
CA ALA A 92 -5.20 2.24 17.93
C ALA A 92 -3.93 1.48 18.34
N GLN A 93 -2.85 2.22 18.61
CA GLN A 93 -1.69 1.61 19.23
C GLN A 93 -2.12 1.15 20.62
N PRO A 94 -1.81 -0.09 21.06
CA PRO A 94 -1.98 -0.46 22.45
C PRO A 94 -1.23 0.59 23.27
N SER A 95 -1.97 1.39 24.02
CA SER A 95 -1.43 2.48 24.81
C SER A 95 -0.40 1.88 25.76
N SER A 96 0.86 2.30 25.64
CA SER A 96 1.89 2.06 26.65
C SER A 96 1.64 2.88 27.94
N LYS A 97 0.36 3.07 28.30
CA LYS A 97 -0.10 3.84 29.46
C LYS A 97 -1.22 3.09 30.17
N GLU A 98 -0.91 1.87 30.56
CA GLU A 98 -1.58 1.20 31.68
C GLU A 98 -0.44 0.45 32.36
N ASN A 99 -0.14 0.81 33.62
CA ASN A 99 1.00 0.41 34.46
C ASN A 99 2.15 1.44 34.57
N ALA A 100 1.88 2.56 35.24
CA ALA A 100 2.83 3.20 36.16
C ALA A 100 2.02 4.00 37.20
#